data_AF-A0A505D0B2-F1
#
_entry.id   AF-A0A505D0B2-F1
#
_cell.length_a   1.000
_cell.length_b   1.000
_cell.length_c   1.000
_cell.angle_alpha   90.00
_cell.angle_beta   90.00
_cell.angle_gamma   90.00
#
_symmetry.space_group_name_H-M   'P 1'
#
loop_
_entity.id
_entity.type
_entity.pdbx_description
1 polymer ?
#
loop_
_entity_poly.entity_id
_entity_poly.type
_entity_poly.pdbx_seq_one_letter_code
_entity_poly.pdbx_strand_id
1 'polypeptide(L)'
;MVRYVHYELMCSFVAVCAAAVSSAVAFSVRGAPEFEAGLGKTLASFAFLGAFGAAWGLLTCSRLKWVGEGHEFDTAVPLENPDAVLPTPGSELRGSVNGILFAFMVVSALLGAFLWDRMLALCPLMFAPPWLTRAAYAARWERRHGLLLWQGEVDDQPLGEDQFLYSSVRQATR
;
A
#
# COMPACT_ATOMS: atom_id res chain seq x y z
N MET A 1 0.50 -5.48 -15.83
CA MET A 1 -0.55 -5.49 -14.79
C MET A 1 -0.04 -6.08 -13.49
N VAL A 2 -0.58 -5.64 -12.36
CA VAL A 2 -0.29 -6.19 -11.03
C VAL A 2 -1.62 -6.42 -10.31
N ARG A 3 -1.74 -7.52 -9.58
CA ARG A 3 -2.91 -7.74 -8.71
C ARG A 3 -3.01 -6.63 -7.68
N TYR A 4 -4.17 -5.98 -7.56
CA TYR A 4 -4.34 -4.81 -6.68
C TYR A 4 -3.97 -5.11 -5.22
N VAL A 5 -4.41 -6.27 -4.70
CA VAL A 5 -4.05 -6.73 -3.35
C VAL A 5 -2.53 -6.87 -3.19
N HIS A 6 -1.83 -7.36 -4.22
CA HIS A 6 -0.38 -7.51 -4.18
C HIS A 6 0.32 -6.15 -4.20
N TYR A 7 -0.14 -5.23 -5.04
CA TYR A 7 0.38 -3.86 -5.11
C TYR A 7 0.25 -3.13 -3.77
N GLU A 8 -0.94 -3.12 -3.17
CA GLU A 8 -1.19 -2.49 -1.87
C GLU A 8 -0.33 -3.12 -0.75
N LEU A 9 -0.16 -4.45 -0.74
CA LEU A 9 0.75 -5.11 0.19
C LEU A 9 2.22 -4.73 -0.04
N MET A 10 2.66 -4.62 -1.29
CA MET A 10 4.02 -4.19 -1.62
C MET A 10 4.26 -2.73 -1.20
N CYS A 11 3.29 -1.84 -1.40
CA CYS A 11 3.36 -0.45 -0.91
C CYS A 11 3.50 -0.41 0.61
N SER A 12 2.66 -1.17 1.34
CA SER A 12 2.81 -1.29 2.80
C SER A 12 4.18 -1.84 3.20
N PHE A 13 4.70 -2.84 2.49
CA PHE A 13 6.01 -3.41 2.76
C PHE A 13 7.13 -2.37 2.52
N VAL A 14 7.04 -1.62 1.42
CA VAL A 14 7.96 -0.51 1.10
C VAL A 14 7.97 0.55 2.20
N ALA A 15 6.80 0.96 2.71
CA ALA A 15 6.72 1.91 3.83
C ALA A 15 7.43 1.40 5.09
N VAL A 16 7.22 0.12 5.45
CA VAL A 16 7.88 -0.49 6.61
C VAL A 16 9.39 -0.56 6.41
N CYS A 17 9.86 -0.99 5.24
CA CYS A 17 11.28 -1.03 4.92
C CYS A 17 11.91 0.37 4.93
N ALA A 18 11.24 1.38 4.35
CA ALA A 18 11.70 2.75 4.34
C ALA A 18 11.82 3.32 5.76
N ALA A 19 10.85 3.03 6.64
CA ALA A 19 10.91 3.42 8.05
C ALA A 19 12.08 2.75 8.78
N ALA A 20 12.30 1.44 8.56
CA ALA A 20 13.39 0.70 9.17
C ALA A 20 14.76 1.26 8.76
N VAL A 21 14.98 1.47 7.47
CA VAL A 21 16.23 2.02 6.93
C VAL A 21 16.47 3.45 7.42
N SER A 22 15.44 4.30 7.32
CA SER A 22 15.57 5.71 7.73
C SER A 22 15.84 5.84 9.22
N SER A 23 15.17 5.02 10.05
CA SER A 23 15.39 5.01 11.51
C SER A 23 16.78 4.52 11.86
N ALA A 24 17.26 3.44 11.23
CA ALA A 24 18.61 2.94 11.46
C ALA A 24 19.66 4.02 11.16
N VAL A 25 19.52 4.73 10.03
CA VAL A 25 20.44 5.81 9.65
C VAL A 25 20.32 7.01 10.60
N ALA A 26 19.11 7.51 10.85
CA ALA A 26 18.89 8.69 11.69
C ALA A 26 19.37 8.48 13.13
N PHE A 27 19.09 7.31 13.72
CA PHE A 27 19.48 7.00 15.10
C PHE A 27 20.97 6.66 15.22
N SER A 28 21.60 6.13 14.18
CA SER A 28 23.06 5.93 14.17
C SER A 28 23.81 7.26 14.15
N VAL A 29 23.29 8.26 13.43
CA VAL A 29 23.95 9.57 13.29
C VAL A 29 23.64 10.50 14.46
N ARG A 30 22.36 10.62 14.87
CA ARG A 30 21.92 11.55 15.93
C ARG A 30 21.86 10.91 17.31
N GLY A 31 22.14 9.61 17.44
CA GLY A 31 21.93 8.85 18.65
C GLY A 31 20.49 8.40 18.86
N ALA A 32 20.29 7.50 19.82
CA ALA A 32 18.98 6.95 20.13
C ALA A 32 18.02 8.04 20.64
N PRO A 33 16.73 7.92 20.34
CA PRO A 33 15.75 8.84 20.88
C PRO A 33 15.63 8.76 22.40
N GLU A 34 15.82 9.90 23.07
CA GLU A 34 15.44 10.09 24.46
C GLU A 34 13.93 10.28 24.51
N PHE A 35 13.24 9.27 25.00
CA PHE A 35 11.79 9.29 25.15
C PHE A 35 11.42 9.98 26.46
N GLU A 36 11.48 11.32 26.49
CA GLU A 36 11.10 12.12 27.68
C GLU A 36 9.66 11.83 28.15
N ALA A 37 8.77 11.49 27.21
CA ALA A 37 7.37 11.17 27.49
C ALA A 37 7.16 9.76 28.12
N GLY A 38 8.21 8.95 28.23
CA GLY A 38 8.13 7.54 28.60
C GLY A 38 7.65 6.64 27.45
N LEU A 39 8.13 5.40 27.44
CA LEU A 39 7.85 4.41 26.38
C LEU A 39 6.33 4.24 26.13
N GLY A 40 5.53 4.23 27.20
CA GLY A 40 4.08 4.05 27.12
C GLY A 40 3.35 5.14 26.32
N LYS A 41 3.69 6.42 26.52
CA LYS A 41 3.07 7.52 25.76
C LYS A 41 3.49 7.47 24.29
N THR A 42 4.74 7.14 24.02
CA THR A 42 5.27 6.99 22.66
C THR A 42 4.53 5.87 21.92
N LEU A 43 4.39 4.70 22.54
CA LEU A 43 3.63 3.58 21.99
C LEU A 43 2.16 3.94 21.78
N ALA A 44 1.53 4.66 22.73
CA ALA A 44 0.16 5.13 22.59
C ALA A 44 -0.01 6.10 21.41
N SER A 45 0.94 7.02 21.20
CA SER A 45 0.93 7.93 20.04
C SER A 45 1.08 7.19 18.72
N PHE A 46 1.98 6.22 18.62
CA PHE A 46 2.11 5.38 17.41
C PHE A 46 0.86 4.52 17.18
N ALA A 47 0.29 3.95 18.24
CA ALA A 47 -0.95 3.18 18.15
C ALA A 47 -2.12 4.07 17.69
N PHE A 48 -2.22 5.29 18.22
CA PHE A 48 -3.22 6.27 17.80
C PHE A 48 -3.06 6.66 16.35
N LEU A 49 -1.82 6.97 15.90
CA LEU A 49 -1.56 7.27 14.49
C LEU A 49 -1.86 6.08 13.58
N GLY A 50 -1.49 4.87 13.99
CA GLY A 50 -1.80 3.65 13.27
C GLY A 50 -3.30 3.42 13.14
N ALA A 51 -4.04 3.59 14.24
CA ALA A 51 -5.50 3.49 14.27
C ALA A 51 -6.16 4.58 13.42
N PHE A 52 -5.65 5.81 13.48
CA PHE A 52 -6.13 6.93 12.67
C PHE A 52 -5.87 6.69 11.18
N GLY A 53 -4.67 6.24 10.81
CA GLY A 53 -4.32 5.86 9.44
C GLY A 53 -5.17 4.68 8.93
N ALA A 54 -5.46 3.70 9.78
CA ALA A 54 -6.37 2.61 9.44
C ALA A 54 -7.81 3.12 9.27
N ALA A 55 -8.29 4.01 10.14
CA ALA A 55 -9.61 4.63 9.99
C ALA A 55 -9.69 5.47 8.71
N TRP A 56 -8.63 6.20 8.37
CA TRP A 56 -8.52 6.93 7.12
C TRP A 56 -8.53 6.00 5.91
N GLY A 57 -7.76 4.92 5.95
CA GLY A 57 -7.76 3.90 4.91
C GLY A 57 -9.14 3.26 4.72
N LEU A 58 -9.82 2.93 5.82
CA LEU A 58 -11.23 2.47 5.79
C LEU A 58 -12.17 3.52 5.20
N LEU A 59 -11.93 4.80 5.46
CA LEU A 59 -12.70 5.91 4.89
C LEU A 59 -12.47 6.01 3.37
N THR A 60 -11.24 5.81 2.90
CA THR A 60 -10.94 5.69 1.46
C THR A 60 -11.54 4.44 0.81
N CYS A 61 -11.74 3.36 1.57
CA CYS A 61 -12.45 2.16 1.10
C CYS A 61 -13.98 2.29 1.22
N SER A 62 -14.50 3.34 1.85
CA SER A 62 -15.94 3.49 2.05
C SER A 62 -16.64 3.83 0.74
N ARG A 63 -17.96 3.59 0.64
CA ARG A 63 -18.75 3.96 -0.56
C ARG A 63 -19.05 5.46 -0.65
N LEU A 64 -18.30 6.31 0.05
CA LEU A 64 -18.50 7.76 -0.05
C LEU A 64 -18.08 8.23 -1.44
N LYS A 65 -19.03 8.84 -2.15
CA LYS A 65 -18.90 9.32 -3.54
C LYS A 65 -17.72 10.26 -3.82
N TRP A 66 -17.10 10.81 -2.76
CA TRP A 66 -16.01 11.80 -2.86
C TRP A 66 -14.61 11.24 -2.48
N VAL A 67 -14.53 10.10 -1.81
CA VAL A 67 -13.25 9.58 -1.25
C VAL A 67 -13.10 8.07 -1.47
N GLY A 68 -14.17 7.42 -1.97
CA GLY A 68 -14.38 5.99 -1.90
C GLY A 68 -13.99 5.21 -3.15
N GLU A 69 -12.81 4.59 -3.15
CA GLU A 69 -12.39 3.55 -4.11
C GLU A 69 -13.38 2.36 -4.13
N GLY A 70 -14.22 2.22 -3.09
CA GLY A 70 -15.29 1.22 -3.06
C GLY A 70 -16.32 1.37 -4.17
N HIS A 71 -16.54 2.58 -4.72
CA HIS A 71 -17.39 2.75 -5.89
C HIS A 71 -16.72 2.21 -7.16
N GLU A 72 -15.40 2.36 -7.26
CA GLU A 72 -14.61 1.95 -8.41
C GLU A 72 -14.54 0.43 -8.56
N PHE A 73 -14.60 -0.32 -7.44
CA PHE A 73 -14.76 -1.77 -7.48
C PHE A 73 -16.14 -2.22 -7.97
N ASP A 74 -17.19 -1.46 -7.66
CA ASP A 74 -18.56 -1.76 -8.14
C ASP A 74 -18.72 -1.39 -9.63
N THR A 75 -17.88 -0.49 -10.16
CA THR A 75 -17.85 -0.10 -11.59
C THR A 75 -16.73 -0.77 -12.39
N ALA A 76 -15.95 -1.66 -11.78
CA ALA A 76 -14.87 -2.37 -12.46
C ALA A 76 -15.43 -3.11 -13.68
N VAL A 77 -14.64 -3.19 -14.76
CA VAL A 77 -15.06 -3.77 -16.05
C VAL A 77 -14.53 -5.21 -16.16
N PRO A 78 -15.32 -6.17 -16.68
CA PRO A 78 -14.84 -7.51 -16.93
C PRO A 78 -13.73 -7.50 -17.99
N LEU A 79 -12.64 -8.21 -17.70
CA LEU A 79 -11.59 -8.51 -18.67
C LEU A 79 -12.18 -9.39 -19.79
N GLU A 80 -12.06 -8.96 -21.06
CA GLU A 80 -12.60 -9.71 -22.20
C GLU A 80 -11.89 -11.06 -22.42
N ASN A 81 -10.58 -11.11 -22.14
CA ASN A 81 -9.78 -12.34 -22.24
C ASN A 81 -8.97 -12.56 -20.96
N PRO A 82 -9.44 -13.39 -20.01
CA PRO A 82 -8.74 -13.66 -18.75
C PRO A 82 -7.40 -14.40 -18.94
N ASP A 83 -7.27 -15.18 -20.02
CA ASP A 83 -6.08 -16.00 -20.28
C ASP A 83 -4.93 -15.18 -20.91
N ALA A 84 -5.24 -14.08 -21.59
CA ALA A 84 -4.24 -13.15 -22.14
C ALA A 84 -3.48 -12.37 -21.06
N VAL A 85 -4.02 -12.33 -19.84
CA VAL A 85 -3.56 -11.42 -18.78
C VAL A 85 -2.93 -12.15 -17.59
N LEU A 86 -2.91 -13.49 -17.63
CA LEU A 86 -2.23 -14.27 -16.60
C LEU A 86 -0.73 -13.95 -16.61
N PRO A 87 -0.18 -13.43 -15.51
CA PRO A 87 1.24 -13.09 -15.44
C PRO A 87 2.09 -14.34 -15.61
N THR A 88 3.11 -14.25 -16.48
CA THR A 88 4.15 -15.28 -16.56
C THR A 88 4.80 -15.47 -15.18
N PRO A 89 4.83 -16.70 -14.63
CA PRO A 89 5.33 -16.95 -13.28
C PRO A 89 6.77 -16.45 -13.13
N GLY A 90 7.00 -15.52 -12.19
CA GLY A 90 8.32 -14.99 -11.83
C GLY A 90 8.62 -13.55 -12.28
N SER A 91 7.87 -13.00 -13.24
CA SER A 91 8.07 -11.61 -13.69
C SER A 91 7.47 -10.55 -12.75
N GLU A 92 6.44 -10.92 -11.98
CA GLU A 92 5.71 -10.00 -11.11
C GLU A 92 6.54 -9.48 -9.92
N LEU A 93 7.41 -10.32 -9.35
CA LEU A 93 8.17 -9.98 -8.14
C LEU A 93 9.30 -8.97 -8.36
N ARG A 94 9.88 -8.93 -9.57
CA ARG A 94 10.94 -7.97 -9.89
C ARG A 94 10.41 -6.59 -10.29
N GLY A 95 9.16 -6.51 -10.75
CA GLY A 95 8.51 -5.26 -11.14
C GLY A 95 7.62 -4.65 -10.04
N SER A 96 7.28 -5.39 -8.98
CA SER A 96 6.30 -4.94 -7.98
C SER A 96 6.87 -4.03 -6.89
N VAL A 97 8.19 -4.03 -6.68
CA VAL A 97 8.83 -3.12 -5.73
C VAL A 97 9.08 -1.78 -6.40
N ASN A 98 8.26 -0.78 -6.06
CA ASN A 98 8.44 0.58 -6.55
C ASN A 98 9.65 1.23 -5.88
N GLY A 99 10.82 1.07 -6.49
CA GLY A 99 12.08 1.64 -6.02
C GLY A 99 12.07 3.17 -5.92
N ILE A 100 11.31 3.85 -6.78
CA ILE A 100 11.15 5.31 -6.75
C ILE A 100 10.38 5.72 -5.50
N LEU A 101 9.26 5.05 -5.21
CA LEU A 101 8.48 5.28 -3.99
C LEU A 101 9.33 5.03 -2.73
N PHE A 102 10.08 3.94 -2.70
CA PHE A 102 11.01 3.63 -1.61
C PHE A 102 12.04 4.74 -1.42
N ALA A 103 12.75 5.13 -2.48
CA ALA A 103 13.76 6.17 -2.42
C ALA A 103 13.17 7.51 -1.96
N PHE A 104 12.01 7.89 -2.50
CA PHE A 104 11.29 9.10 -2.11
C PHE A 104 10.94 9.10 -0.61
N MET A 105 10.41 7.99 -0.09
CA MET A 105 10.09 7.86 1.33
C MET A 105 11.32 7.97 2.21
N VAL A 106 12.41 7.26 1.87
CA VAL A 106 13.66 7.28 2.64
C VAL A 106 14.26 8.68 2.64
N VAL A 107 14.40 9.33 1.48
CA VAL A 107 14.99 10.67 1.38
C VAL A 107 14.16 11.68 2.16
N SER A 108 12.84 11.67 1.99
CA SER A 108 11.94 12.61 2.70
C SER A 108 11.97 12.39 4.21
N ALA A 109 11.96 11.14 4.67
CA ALA A 109 12.02 10.80 6.08
C ALA A 109 13.36 11.20 6.71
N LEU A 110 14.48 10.97 6.02
CA LEU A 110 15.81 11.38 6.48
C LEU A 110 15.95 12.90 6.51
N LEU A 111 15.44 13.61 5.50
CA LEU A 111 15.46 15.06 5.46
C LEU A 111 14.69 15.63 6.67
N GLY A 112 13.48 15.11 6.93
CA GLY A 112 12.72 15.43 8.13
C GLY A 112 13.49 15.11 9.42
N ALA A 113 14.08 13.92 9.48
CA ALA A 113 14.81 13.43 10.65
C ALA A 113 16.03 14.27 11.00
N PHE A 114 16.74 14.81 10.01
CA PHE A 114 17.93 15.62 10.23
C PHE A 114 17.62 17.10 10.45
N LEU A 115 16.61 17.65 9.78
CA LEU A 115 16.29 19.08 9.86
C LEU A 115 15.39 19.46 11.04
N TRP A 116 14.48 18.57 11.47
CA TRP A 116 13.52 18.87 12.54
C TRP A 116 13.67 17.91 13.71
N ASP A 117 13.20 16.66 13.58
CA ASP A 117 13.12 15.71 14.70
C ASP A 117 13.42 14.29 14.23
N ARG A 118 14.29 13.58 14.95
CA ARG A 118 14.66 12.17 14.72
C ARG A 118 13.46 11.23 14.60
N MET A 119 12.33 11.52 15.25
CA MET A 119 11.09 10.75 15.13
C MET A 119 10.51 10.76 13.71
N LEU A 120 10.81 11.76 12.89
CA LEU A 120 10.35 11.83 11.50
C LEU A 120 10.98 10.73 10.62
N ALA A 121 12.03 10.05 11.09
CA ALA A 121 12.54 8.84 10.44
C ALA A 121 11.51 7.70 10.40
N LEU A 122 10.53 7.71 11.30
CA LEU A 122 9.42 6.75 11.36
C LEU A 122 8.20 7.20 10.53
N CYS A 123 8.23 8.40 9.91
CA CYS A 123 7.14 8.93 9.10
C CYS A 123 6.63 7.96 8.01
N PRO A 124 7.47 7.18 7.30
CA PRO A 124 6.98 6.23 6.31
C PRO A 124 6.00 5.20 6.88
N LEU A 125 6.10 4.88 8.17
CA LEU A 125 5.21 3.93 8.84
C LEU A 125 3.75 4.39 8.86
N MET A 126 3.49 5.69 8.75
CA MET A 126 2.12 6.23 8.71
C MET A 126 1.36 5.83 7.45
N PHE A 127 2.06 5.48 6.37
CA PHE A 127 1.46 5.08 5.09
C PHE A 127 1.11 3.59 5.03
N ALA A 128 1.72 2.76 5.87
CA ALA A 128 1.45 1.32 5.89
C ALA A 128 0.01 0.95 6.26
N PRO A 129 -0.61 1.52 7.32
CA PRO A 129 -1.98 1.16 7.70
C PRO A 129 -3.04 1.43 6.61
N PRO A 130 -3.06 2.60 5.93
CA PRO A 130 -3.97 2.82 4.81
C PRO A 130 -3.86 1.75 3.72
N TRP A 131 -2.65 1.42 3.27
CA TRP A 131 -2.44 0.40 2.26
C TRP A 131 -2.84 -1.01 2.72
N LEU A 132 -2.54 -1.36 3.97
CA LEU A 132 -3.01 -2.63 4.56
C LEU A 132 -4.53 -2.71 4.60
N THR A 133 -5.22 -1.62 4.94
CA THR A 133 -6.69 -1.62 4.97
C THR A 133 -7.29 -1.78 3.58
N ARG A 134 -6.71 -1.14 2.55
CA ARG A 134 -7.12 -1.30 1.15
C ARG A 134 -6.88 -2.72 0.64
N ALA A 135 -5.70 -3.28 0.90
CA ALA A 135 -5.38 -4.68 0.60
C ALA A 135 -6.37 -5.64 1.25
N ALA A 136 -6.68 -5.44 2.54
CA ALA A 136 -7.62 -6.28 3.27
C ALA A 136 -9.06 -6.15 2.75
N TYR A 137 -9.48 -4.93 2.40
CA TYR A 137 -10.79 -4.68 1.82
C TYR A 137 -10.92 -5.34 0.44
N ALA A 138 -9.96 -5.13 -0.45
CA ALA A 138 -9.93 -5.75 -1.76
C ALA A 138 -9.90 -7.28 -1.67
N ALA A 139 -9.06 -7.84 -0.79
CA ALA A 139 -9.03 -9.29 -0.55
C ALA A 139 -10.38 -9.83 -0.05
N ARG A 140 -11.08 -9.08 0.80
CA ARG A 140 -12.44 -9.45 1.26
C ARG A 140 -13.45 -9.38 0.11
N TRP A 141 -13.36 -8.38 -0.75
CA TRP A 141 -14.21 -8.23 -1.93
C TRP A 141 -13.97 -9.37 -2.92
N GLU A 142 -12.71 -9.68 -3.25
CA GLU A 142 -12.32 -10.80 -4.12
C GLU A 142 -12.83 -12.14 -3.57
N ARG A 143 -12.74 -12.33 -2.24
CA ARG A 143 -13.28 -13.53 -1.58
C ARG A 143 -14.80 -13.64 -1.70
N ARG A 144 -15.52 -12.53 -1.60
CA ARG A 144 -16.99 -12.50 -1.64
C ARG A 144 -17.56 -12.70 -3.03
N HIS A 145 -16.91 -12.15 -4.06
CA HIS A 145 -17.40 -12.19 -5.45
C HIS A 145 -16.76 -13.31 -6.29
N GLY A 146 -15.67 -13.93 -5.81
CA GLY A 146 -14.97 -14.97 -6.56
C GLY A 146 -14.14 -14.43 -7.73
N LEU A 147 -13.95 -13.11 -7.80
CA LEU A 147 -13.24 -12.38 -8.85
C LEU A 147 -11.89 -11.91 -8.33
N LEU A 148 -10.94 -11.62 -9.23
CA LEU A 148 -9.65 -11.02 -8.92
C LEU A 148 -9.57 -9.60 -9.47
N LEU A 149 -9.05 -8.66 -8.68
CA LEU A 149 -8.88 -7.26 -9.08
C LEU A 149 -7.46 -7.03 -9.59
N TRP A 150 -7.37 -6.46 -10.79
CA TRP A 150 -6.13 -6.11 -11.46
C TRP A 150 -6.04 -4.60 -11.63
N GLN A 151 -4.81 -4.10 -11.47
CA GLN A 151 -4.45 -2.71 -11.69
C GLN A 151 -3.42 -2.64 -12.83
N GLY A 152 -3.68 -1.76 -13.80
CA GLY A 152 -2.80 -1.50 -14.95
C GLY A 152 -3.56 -1.51 -16.28
N GLU A 153 -2.83 -1.20 -17.35
CA GLU A 153 -3.34 -1.13 -18.72
C GLU A 153 -3.16 -2.49 -19.45
N VAL A 154 -4.12 -2.87 -20.31
CA VAL A 154 -4.00 -3.98 -21.25
C VAL A 154 -3.93 -3.40 -22.66
N ASP A 155 -2.92 -3.77 -23.44
CA ASP A 155 -2.80 -3.32 -24.84
C ASP A 155 -4.04 -3.71 -25.69
N ASP A 156 -4.63 -4.89 -25.42
CA ASP A 156 -5.84 -5.39 -26.09
C ASP A 156 -7.14 -4.70 -25.61
N GLN A 157 -7.12 -4.03 -24.45
CA GLN A 157 -8.28 -3.31 -23.89
C GLN A 157 -7.81 -2.02 -23.22
N PRO A 158 -7.53 -0.96 -24.02
CA PRO A 158 -7.08 0.32 -23.50
C PRO A 158 -8.25 1.01 -22.80
N LEU A 159 -8.44 0.72 -21.52
CA LEU A 159 -9.30 1.52 -20.68
C LEU A 159 -8.62 2.87 -20.39
N GLY A 160 -9.42 3.92 -20.18
CA GLY A 160 -8.88 5.22 -19.79
C GLY A 160 -8.06 5.12 -18.51
N GLU A 161 -7.06 6.00 -18.36
CA GLU A 161 -6.23 6.12 -17.16
C GLU A 161 -7.10 6.00 -15.90
N ASP A 162 -6.68 5.15 -14.95
CA ASP A 162 -7.31 4.88 -13.64
C ASP A 162 -8.53 3.93 -13.57
N GLN A 163 -8.84 3.13 -14.59
CA GLN A 163 -9.91 2.10 -14.46
C GLN A 163 -9.41 0.74 -13.92
N PHE A 164 -10.16 0.17 -12.97
CA PHE A 164 -9.92 -1.18 -12.46
C PHE A 164 -10.54 -2.25 -13.36
N LEU A 165 -9.78 -3.32 -13.57
CA LEU A 165 -10.18 -4.49 -14.35
C LEU A 165 -10.36 -5.70 -13.43
N TYR A 166 -11.40 -6.51 -13.66
CA TYR A 166 -11.60 -7.76 -12.92
C TYR A 166 -11.55 -8.98 -13.85
N SER A 167 -10.84 -10.04 -13.43
CA SER A 167 -10.85 -11.33 -14.15
C SER A 167 -11.77 -12.34 -13.46
N SER A 168 -12.46 -13.15 -14.27
CA SER A 168 -13.50 -14.10 -13.83
C SER A 168 -12.98 -15.41 -13.24
N VAL A 169 -11.67 -15.69 -13.33
CA VAL A 169 -11.14 -17.02 -13.05
C VAL A 169 -10.19 -16.99 -11.85
N ARG A 170 -10.67 -17.50 -10.70
CA ARG A 170 -9.77 -18.16 -9.74
C ARG A 170 -9.15 -19.34 -10.48
N GLN A 171 -7.87 -19.25 -10.84
CA GLN A 171 -7.15 -20.47 -11.19
C GLN A 171 -7.24 -21.40 -9.98
N ALA A 172 -7.92 -22.54 -10.16
CA ALA A 172 -7.85 -23.62 -9.20
C ALA A 172 -6.38 -24.05 -9.15
N THR A 173 -5.72 -23.79 -8.03
CA THR A 173 -4.44 -24.42 -7.69
C THR A 173 -4.63 -25.93 -7.88
N ARG A 174 -3.98 -26.46 -8.91
CA ARG A 174 -3.84 -27.90 -9.15
C ARG A 174 -2.48 -28.35 -8.65
#